data_AF-A0A7S4QM95-F1
#
_entry.id   AF-A0A7S4QM95-F1
#
_cell.length_a   1.000
_cell.length_b   1.000
_cell.length_c   1.000
_cell.angle_alpha   90.00
_cell.angle_beta   90.00
_cell.angle_gamma   90.00
#
_symmetry.space_group_name_H-M   'P 1'
#
loop_
_entity.id
_entity.type
_entity.pdbx_description
1 polymer ?
#
loop_
_entity_poly.entity_id
_entity_poly.type
_entity_poly.pdbx_seq_one_letter_code
_entity_poly.pdbx_strand_id
1 'polypeptide(L)'
;QLNPVHAPWAIGAVPVRRAQDSAVAGTGTITLIKEESEMEQEIEEIPVIKVQGNGTCFLSDLNLADKIRLSGSSHGLKVTKIESDEILYVRDPEEPALVSYTDSPVTFDILRHVDHKVVFEKVLDKLASGGTLGIFPEGGSHDRTDLLPLKVGVALIAYSALDKDGLAIPIVPVGLNYFRAHRFRGRVIVEYGSPSYLDPSTLGAYQAGGSERRKACNDLIKRIEDGMRSVIVSVPDYETLQLIHTARRLYQRREYTVSEKQDINRRFAEGYKQLLLRTDGNLPKEWLSLRDRMIAYQKELSDLGIRDYQVSGLDRELQDRELPDADSVLRDMRLPYRLAHLI
;
A
#
# COMPACT_ATOMS: atom_id res chain seq x y z
N GLN A 1 -2.07 25.72 -19.43
CA GLN A 1 -1.36 24.58 -18.83
C GLN A 1 -1.16 24.90 -17.36
N LEU A 2 -1.83 24.20 -16.45
CA LEU A 2 -1.64 24.39 -15.02
C LEU A 2 -0.27 23.81 -14.62
N ASN A 3 0.59 24.66 -14.08
CA ASN A 3 1.88 24.27 -13.55
C ASN A 3 1.65 23.19 -12.46
N PRO A 4 2.24 21.98 -12.55
CA PRO A 4 1.94 20.85 -11.65
C PRO A 4 2.18 21.14 -10.16
N VAL A 5 2.87 22.23 -9.83
CA VAL A 5 3.12 22.70 -8.47
C VAL A 5 1.91 23.43 -7.85
N HIS A 6 1.02 24.05 -8.64
CA HIS A 6 -0.10 24.85 -8.13
C HIS A 6 -1.41 24.06 -7.98
N ALA A 7 -1.59 22.98 -8.74
CA ALA A 7 -2.79 22.14 -8.67
C ALA A 7 -3.04 21.54 -7.27
N PRO A 8 -2.04 21.04 -6.52
CA PRO A 8 -2.26 20.49 -5.18
C PRO A 8 -2.77 21.52 -4.17
N TRP A 9 -2.34 22.78 -4.30
CA TRP A 9 -2.70 23.85 -3.36
C TRP A 9 -4.18 24.25 -3.49
N ALA A 10 -4.73 24.23 -4.70
CA ALA A 10 -6.13 24.52 -4.97
C ALA A 10 -7.10 23.47 -4.38
N ILE A 11 -6.61 22.26 -4.08
CA ILE A 11 -7.37 21.15 -3.47
C ILE A 11 -7.02 20.98 -1.97
N GLY A 12 -6.22 21.88 -1.39
CA GLY A 12 -5.84 21.84 0.02
C GLY A 12 -4.84 20.73 0.39
N ALA A 13 -4.09 20.20 -0.58
CA ALA A 13 -3.09 19.17 -0.38
C ALA A 13 -1.74 19.76 0.06
N VAL A 14 -0.99 19.01 0.88
CA VAL A 14 0.38 19.37 1.28
C VAL A 14 1.33 19.00 0.14
N PRO A 15 1.98 19.97 -0.54
CA PRO A 15 2.87 19.67 -1.65
C PRO A 15 4.16 19.02 -1.12
N VAL A 16 4.50 17.85 -1.65
CA VAL A 16 5.76 17.15 -1.38
C VAL A 16 6.60 17.18 -2.65
N ARG A 17 7.80 17.75 -2.58
CA ARG A 17 8.79 17.64 -3.67
C ARG A 17 9.54 16.33 -3.51
N ARG A 18 9.63 15.53 -4.57
CA ARG A 18 10.49 14.34 -4.56
C ARG A 18 11.92 14.78 -4.90
N ALA A 19 12.92 14.13 -4.31
CA ALA A 19 14.32 14.37 -4.68
C ALA A 19 14.58 14.14 -6.18
N GLN A 20 13.86 13.18 -6.78
CA GLN A 20 13.88 12.91 -8.22
C GLN A 20 13.40 14.08 -9.08
N ASP A 21 12.46 14.90 -8.57
CA ASP A 21 11.93 16.05 -9.30
C ASP A 21 12.93 17.22 -9.33
N SER A 22 13.97 17.17 -8.49
CA SER A 22 15.03 18.18 -8.39
C SER A 22 16.38 17.61 -8.85
N ALA A 23 16.36 16.54 -9.66
CA ALA A 23 17.58 15.96 -10.21
C ALA A 23 18.29 16.97 -11.12
N VAL A 24 19.57 17.20 -10.84
CA VAL A 24 20.45 18.07 -11.63
C VAL A 24 21.56 17.23 -12.20
N ALA A 25 21.89 17.38 -13.48
CA ALA A 25 23.03 16.69 -14.07
C ALA A 25 24.33 17.10 -13.35
N GLY A 26 25.11 16.12 -12.91
CA GLY A 26 26.42 16.36 -12.32
C GLY A 26 27.43 16.81 -13.37
N THR A 27 28.43 17.60 -12.95
CA THR A 27 29.55 17.97 -13.82
C THR A 27 30.56 16.84 -13.93
N GLY A 28 31.05 16.54 -15.12
CA GLY A 28 32.10 15.54 -15.34
C GLY A 28 31.57 14.11 -15.38
N THR A 29 32.46 13.16 -15.14
CA THR A 29 32.16 11.72 -15.12
C THR A 29 32.72 11.08 -13.87
N ILE A 30 32.13 9.97 -13.43
CA ILE A 30 32.53 9.27 -12.22
C ILE A 30 32.75 7.78 -12.46
N THR A 31 33.63 7.19 -11.66
CA THR A 31 33.98 5.78 -11.67
C THR A 31 33.93 5.27 -10.23
N LEU A 32 33.24 4.15 -9.98
CA LEU A 32 33.20 3.53 -8.66
C LEU A 32 34.37 2.57 -8.50
N ILE A 33 35.22 2.81 -7.51
CA ILE A 33 36.37 1.99 -7.21
C ILE A 33 35.97 0.97 -6.15
N LYS A 34 36.17 -0.30 -6.47
CA LYS A 34 36.09 -1.37 -5.48
C LYS A 34 37.42 -1.41 -4.71
N GLU A 35 37.45 -0.83 -3.52
CA GLU A 35 38.56 -1.10 -2.59
C GLU A 35 38.32 -2.50 -2.00
N GLU A 36 39.26 -3.43 -2.22
CA GLU A 36 39.33 -4.69 -1.50
C GLU A 36 39.75 -4.38 -0.06
N SER A 37 38.79 -4.07 0.81
CA SER A 37 39.09 -3.96 2.23
C SER A 37 39.22 -5.36 2.82
N GLU A 38 40.47 -5.79 3.04
CA GLU A 38 40.83 -6.79 4.05
C GLU A 38 40.39 -6.26 5.42
N MET A 39 39.21 -6.65 5.89
CA MET A 39 38.88 -6.68 7.32
C MET A 39 37.60 -7.50 7.53
N GLU A 40 37.79 -8.79 7.78
CA GLU A 40 36.85 -9.64 8.50
C GLU A 40 36.69 -9.08 9.93
N GLN A 41 35.75 -8.16 10.13
CA GLN A 41 35.15 -7.96 11.45
C GLN A 41 33.64 -7.76 11.28
N GLU A 42 32.89 -8.69 11.87
CA GLU A 42 31.44 -8.68 12.03
C GLU A 42 30.98 -7.40 12.74
N ILE A 43 30.69 -6.36 11.97
CA ILE A 43 29.77 -5.29 12.37
C ILE A 43 28.87 -5.07 11.15
N GLU A 44 27.55 -5.04 11.35
CA GLU A 44 26.51 -4.72 10.35
C GLU A 44 26.63 -3.27 9.80
N GLU A 45 27.81 -2.83 9.38
CA GLU A 45 27.98 -1.54 8.73
C GLU A 45 27.92 -1.69 7.20
N ILE A 46 26.96 -0.99 6.61
CA ILE A 46 26.76 -0.90 5.16
C ILE A 46 28.08 -0.45 4.49
N PRO A 47 28.58 -1.17 3.46
CA PRO A 47 29.89 -0.89 2.88
C PRO A 47 29.94 0.52 2.28
N VAL A 48 31.05 1.22 2.54
CA VAL A 48 31.34 2.55 1.97
C VAL A 48 32.08 2.37 0.65
N ILE A 49 31.61 3.03 -0.39
CA ILE A 49 32.14 2.91 -1.75
C ILE A 49 32.84 4.22 -2.12
N LYS A 50 34.08 4.10 -2.59
CA LYS A 50 34.87 5.22 -3.07
C LYS A 50 34.52 5.52 -4.52
N VAL A 51 34.31 6.80 -4.82
CA VAL A 51 33.99 7.29 -6.15
C VAL A 51 35.07 8.25 -6.57
N GLN A 52 35.66 7.99 -7.74
CA GLN A 52 36.61 8.87 -8.39
C GLN A 52 35.94 9.63 -9.52
N GLY A 53 36.06 10.94 -9.50
CA GLY A 53 35.57 11.85 -10.51
C GLY A 53 36.65 12.25 -11.52
N ASN A 54 36.21 12.58 -12.73
CA ASN A 54 37.03 13.15 -13.78
C ASN A 54 36.33 14.41 -14.32
N GLY A 55 36.96 15.57 -14.11
CA GLY A 55 36.38 16.88 -14.43
C GLY A 55 35.18 17.24 -13.56
N THR A 56 35.15 16.76 -12.32
CA THR A 56 34.09 16.98 -11.34
C THR A 56 34.43 18.15 -10.41
N CYS A 57 33.41 18.78 -9.82
CA CYS A 57 33.56 19.83 -8.80
C CYS A 57 32.75 19.46 -7.54
N PHE A 58 33.07 18.33 -6.90
CA PHE A 58 32.25 17.79 -5.82
C PHE A 58 32.07 18.72 -4.61
N LEU A 59 33.06 19.55 -4.26
CA LEU A 59 32.97 20.43 -3.10
C LEU A 59 31.96 21.57 -3.30
N SER A 60 31.76 22.02 -4.54
CA SER A 60 30.74 23.03 -4.86
C SER A 60 29.38 22.41 -5.16
N ASP A 61 29.37 21.25 -5.80
CA ASP A 61 28.16 20.70 -6.42
C ASP A 61 27.36 19.84 -5.45
N LEU A 62 28.01 19.20 -4.47
CA LEU A 62 27.40 18.22 -3.57
C LEU A 62 27.46 18.68 -2.12
N ASN A 63 26.40 18.37 -1.38
CA ASN A 63 26.40 18.43 0.09
C ASN A 63 26.37 17.02 0.68
N LEU A 64 26.76 16.90 1.95
CA LEU A 64 26.58 15.64 2.69
C LEU A 64 25.10 15.25 2.71
N ALA A 65 24.83 13.94 2.59
CA ALA A 65 23.50 13.35 2.47
C ALA A 65 22.74 13.56 1.15
N ASP A 66 23.28 14.34 0.19
CA ASP A 66 22.82 14.28 -1.20
C ASP A 66 22.99 12.85 -1.74
N LYS A 67 22.20 12.49 -2.76
CA LYS A 67 22.36 11.21 -3.45
C LYS A 67 22.89 11.44 -4.87
N ILE A 68 23.74 10.54 -5.35
CA ILE A 68 24.15 10.49 -6.75
C ILE A 68 23.50 9.29 -7.43
N ARG A 69 22.99 9.46 -8.64
CA ARG A 69 22.40 8.38 -9.44
C ARG A 69 23.19 8.24 -10.72
N LEU A 70 23.72 7.05 -10.98
CA LEU A 70 24.49 6.76 -12.18
C LEU A 70 23.58 6.66 -13.39
N SER A 71 24.06 7.12 -14.55
CA SER A 71 23.38 6.91 -15.82
C SER A 71 23.18 5.42 -16.10
N GLY A 72 21.93 5.00 -16.29
CA GLY A 72 21.56 3.58 -16.48
C GLY A 72 21.18 2.83 -15.20
N SER A 73 21.33 3.45 -14.02
CA SER A 73 20.87 2.89 -12.74
C SER A 73 19.63 3.61 -12.22
N SER A 74 18.70 2.87 -11.63
CA SER A 74 17.55 3.42 -10.90
C SER A 74 17.88 3.86 -9.47
N HIS A 75 19.03 3.43 -8.94
CA HIS A 75 19.38 3.58 -7.52
C HIS A 75 20.22 4.83 -7.26
N GLY A 76 19.96 5.49 -6.12
CA GLY A 76 20.68 6.67 -5.68
C GLY A 76 21.59 6.37 -4.50
N LEU A 77 22.90 6.53 -4.70
CA LEU A 77 23.94 6.32 -3.69
C LEU A 77 24.09 7.56 -2.82
N LYS A 78 23.99 7.42 -1.50
CA LYS A 78 24.03 8.54 -0.56
C LYS A 78 25.47 8.97 -0.28
N VAL A 79 25.77 10.25 -0.48
CA VAL A 79 27.07 10.86 -0.16
C VAL A 79 27.26 10.91 1.35
N THR A 80 28.34 10.29 1.82
CA THR A 80 28.69 10.21 3.25
C THR A 80 29.89 11.08 3.60
N LYS A 81 30.82 11.26 2.67
CA LYS A 81 31.99 12.11 2.82
C LYS A 81 32.42 12.63 1.45
N ILE A 82 32.90 13.87 1.41
CA ILE A 82 33.55 14.46 0.24
C ILE A 82 34.98 14.78 0.68
N GLU A 83 35.97 14.22 -0.02
CA GLU A 83 37.38 14.42 0.30
C GLU A 83 38.01 15.52 -0.56
N SER A 84 37.65 15.56 -1.84
CA SER A 84 38.09 16.59 -2.79
C SER A 84 37.07 16.74 -3.92
N ASP A 85 37.35 17.65 -4.86
CA ASP A 85 36.52 17.80 -6.07
C ASP A 85 36.49 16.56 -6.96
N GLU A 86 37.42 15.62 -6.77
CA GLU A 86 37.57 14.39 -7.54
C GLU A 86 37.33 13.12 -6.72
N ILE A 87 37.19 13.22 -5.39
CA ILE A 87 37.05 12.04 -4.52
C ILE A 87 35.88 12.24 -3.55
N LEU A 88 34.92 11.32 -3.60
CA LEU A 88 33.83 11.24 -2.63
C LEU A 88 33.58 9.79 -2.20
N TYR A 89 32.86 9.63 -1.09
CA TYR A 89 32.46 8.35 -0.54
C TYR A 89 30.94 8.28 -0.45
N VAL A 90 30.38 7.19 -0.96
CA VAL A 90 28.93 6.94 -0.95
C VAL A 90 28.58 5.62 -0.28
N ARG A 91 27.31 5.47 0.07
CA ARG A 91 26.73 4.19 0.52
C ARG A 91 25.43 3.94 -0.24
N ASP A 92 25.13 2.69 -0.52
CA ASP A 92 23.80 2.30 -1.00
C ASP A 92 22.85 2.14 0.21
N PRO A 93 21.78 2.97 0.32
CA PRO A 93 20.86 2.88 1.44
C PRO A 93 19.81 1.77 1.31
N GLU A 94 19.65 1.15 0.13
CA GLU A 94 18.53 0.26 -0.18
C GLU A 94 19.01 -1.18 -0.45
N GLU A 95 20.04 -1.40 -1.27
CA GLU A 95 20.58 -2.75 -1.54
C GLU A 95 22.08 -2.73 -1.89
N PRO A 96 23.01 -2.93 -0.93
CA PRO A 96 24.46 -2.84 -1.18
C PRO A 96 25.00 -3.88 -2.18
N ALA A 97 24.25 -4.95 -2.47
CA ALA A 97 24.64 -6.02 -3.39
C ALA A 97 24.41 -5.69 -4.88
N LEU A 98 23.64 -4.65 -5.21
CA LEU A 98 23.26 -4.29 -6.59
C LEU A 98 24.14 -3.20 -7.21
N VAL A 99 25.18 -2.75 -6.53
CA VAL A 99 26.05 -1.70 -7.09
C VAL A 99 26.80 -2.26 -8.28
N SER A 100 26.39 -1.85 -9.48
CA SER A 100 27.13 -2.10 -10.72
C SER A 100 28.40 -1.26 -10.69
N TYR A 101 29.53 -1.87 -10.35
CA TYR A 101 30.84 -1.26 -10.53
C TYR A 101 31.05 -1.01 -12.02
N THR A 102 31.43 0.22 -12.35
CA THR A 102 31.68 0.63 -13.74
C THR A 102 33.18 0.71 -13.95
N ASP A 103 33.75 -0.13 -14.82
CA ASP A 103 35.16 -0.05 -15.23
C ASP A 103 35.45 1.17 -16.11
N SER A 104 34.41 1.87 -16.57
CA SER A 104 34.49 3.05 -17.43
C SER A 104 33.79 4.25 -16.81
N PRO A 105 34.26 5.49 -17.08
CA PRO A 105 33.64 6.70 -16.55
C PRO A 105 32.19 6.85 -17.04
N VAL A 106 31.27 7.09 -16.11
CA VAL A 106 29.84 7.31 -16.40
C VAL A 106 29.39 8.69 -15.95
N THR A 107 28.39 9.24 -16.63
CA THR A 107 27.70 10.46 -16.15
C THR A 107 26.76 10.13 -14.99
N PHE A 108 26.40 11.14 -14.22
CA PHE A 108 25.55 10.98 -13.04
C PHE A 108 24.62 12.17 -12.83
N ASP A 109 23.52 11.94 -12.15
CA ASP A 109 22.61 12.96 -11.66
C ASP A 109 22.81 13.17 -10.15
N ILE A 110 22.70 14.41 -9.71
CA ILE A 110 22.67 14.84 -8.32
C ILE A 110 21.22 14.95 -7.87
N LEU A 111 20.87 14.19 -6.85
CA LEU A 111 19.58 14.20 -6.16
C LEU A 111 19.77 14.89 -4.82
N ARG A 112 19.33 16.15 -4.72
CA ARG A 112 19.47 16.94 -3.49
C ARG A 112 18.72 16.30 -2.33
N HIS A 113 19.33 16.34 -1.16
CA HIS A 113 18.66 15.97 0.07
C HIS A 113 17.48 16.90 0.32
N VAL A 114 16.29 16.33 0.45
CA VAL A 114 15.08 17.08 0.82
C VAL A 114 14.93 16.97 2.33
N ASP A 115 14.98 18.11 3.03
CA ASP A 115 14.66 18.12 4.46
C ASP A 115 13.16 17.81 4.65
N HIS A 116 12.88 16.62 5.14
CA HIS A 116 11.51 16.17 5.35
C HIS A 116 10.86 16.82 6.58
N LYS A 117 11.61 17.51 7.47
CA LYS A 117 11.05 18.13 8.70
C LYS A 117 9.91 19.10 8.39
N VAL A 118 10.12 19.98 7.41
CA VAL A 118 9.11 20.99 7.00
C VAL A 118 7.84 20.33 6.47
N VAL A 119 7.97 19.19 5.78
CA VAL A 119 6.81 18.43 5.28
C VAL A 119 6.09 17.76 6.44
N PHE A 120 6.83 17.14 7.37
CA PHE A 120 6.26 16.52 8.56
C PHE A 120 5.48 17.52 9.41
N GLU A 121 6.04 18.70 9.68
CA GLU A 121 5.35 19.76 10.43
C GLU A 121 4.03 20.17 9.76
N LYS A 122 4.04 20.42 8.44
CA LYS A 122 2.83 20.75 7.68
C LYS A 122 1.78 19.65 7.71
N VAL A 123 2.21 18.39 7.67
CA VAL A 123 1.31 17.23 7.79
C VAL A 123 0.66 17.21 9.17
N LEU A 124 1.43 17.41 10.24
CA LEU A 124 0.90 17.45 11.60
C LEU A 124 -0.10 18.61 11.78
N ASP A 125 0.23 19.81 11.30
CA ASP A 125 -0.68 20.96 11.39
C ASP A 125 -1.98 20.72 10.59
N LYS A 126 -1.89 20.02 9.46
CA LYS A 126 -3.07 19.64 8.66
C LYS A 126 -3.95 18.63 9.39
N LEU A 127 -3.34 17.66 10.08
CA LEU A 127 -4.07 16.69 10.90
C LEU A 127 -4.70 17.36 12.12
N ALA A 128 -4.00 18.30 12.77
CA ALA A 128 -4.49 19.07 13.91
C ALA A 128 -5.71 19.95 13.56
N SER A 129 -5.78 20.44 12.32
CA SER A 129 -6.94 21.19 11.81
C SER A 129 -8.10 20.31 11.32
N GLY A 130 -8.06 19.00 11.58
CA GLY A 130 -9.10 18.04 11.18
C GLY A 130 -9.02 17.61 9.71
N GLY A 131 -7.89 17.83 9.04
CA GLY A 131 -7.65 17.39 7.68
C GLY A 131 -7.35 15.89 7.58
N THR A 132 -7.38 15.37 6.35
CA THR A 132 -7.07 13.96 6.05
C THR A 132 -5.75 13.84 5.32
N LEU A 133 -4.98 12.80 5.64
CA LEU A 133 -3.73 12.45 4.97
C LEU A 133 -3.87 11.14 4.19
N GLY A 134 -3.57 11.18 2.89
CA GLY A 134 -3.35 9.98 2.08
C GLY A 134 -1.86 9.72 1.90
N ILE A 135 -1.39 8.50 2.20
CA ILE A 135 0.02 8.13 2.10
C ILE A 135 0.17 6.75 1.44
N PHE A 136 1.19 6.61 0.61
CA PHE A 136 1.61 5.33 0.03
C PHE A 136 2.88 4.85 0.76
N PRO A 137 2.74 3.99 1.78
CA PRO A 137 3.83 3.66 2.70
C PRO A 137 5.01 2.90 2.08
N GLU A 138 4.80 2.31 0.91
CA GLU A 138 5.79 1.58 0.12
C GLU A 138 6.83 2.50 -0.55
N GLY A 139 6.44 3.73 -0.88
CA GLY A 139 7.33 4.72 -1.49
C GLY A 139 7.76 4.43 -2.93
N GLY A 140 7.11 3.46 -3.60
CA GLY A 140 7.27 3.14 -5.01
C GLY A 140 5.95 2.64 -5.61
N SER A 141 5.89 2.49 -6.94
CA SER A 141 4.83 1.75 -7.62
C SER A 141 5.46 0.49 -8.18
N HIS A 142 4.92 -0.68 -7.84
CA HIS A 142 5.42 -1.96 -8.30
C HIS A 142 4.25 -2.83 -8.78
N ASP A 143 4.55 -3.72 -9.72
CA ASP A 143 3.58 -4.66 -10.29
C ASP A 143 3.57 -6.01 -9.52
N ARG A 144 4.20 -6.08 -8.33
CA ARG A 144 4.24 -7.33 -7.55
C ARG A 144 2.93 -7.53 -6.79
N THR A 145 2.53 -8.80 -6.63
CA THR A 145 1.30 -9.17 -5.91
C THR A 145 1.39 -9.01 -4.39
N ASP A 146 2.59 -8.83 -3.85
CA ASP A 146 2.86 -8.70 -2.42
C ASP A 146 3.25 -7.27 -2.04
N LEU A 147 2.85 -6.86 -0.84
CA LEU A 147 3.27 -5.60 -0.22
C LEU A 147 4.79 -5.58 -0.04
N LEU A 148 5.45 -4.51 -0.50
CA LEU A 148 6.81 -4.24 -0.03
C LEU A 148 6.76 -3.81 1.45
N PRO A 149 7.90 -3.92 2.16
CA PRO A 149 8.01 -3.43 3.52
C PRO A 149 7.56 -1.97 3.65
N LEU A 150 6.63 -1.74 4.58
CA LEU A 150 6.10 -0.40 4.81
C LEU A 150 7.14 0.48 5.50
N LYS A 151 7.29 1.72 5.03
CA LYS A 151 8.18 2.69 5.66
C LYS A 151 7.62 3.15 7.01
N VAL A 152 8.51 3.25 8.00
CA VAL A 152 8.18 3.66 9.38
C VAL A 152 7.56 5.07 9.50
N GLY A 153 7.66 5.89 8.44
CA GLY A 153 7.15 7.25 8.41
C GLY A 153 5.68 7.39 8.79
N VAL A 154 4.83 6.40 8.45
CA VAL A 154 3.41 6.41 8.85
C VAL A 154 3.26 6.36 10.36
N ALA A 155 3.99 5.46 11.03
CA ALA A 155 3.96 5.35 12.48
C ALA A 155 4.50 6.62 13.15
N LEU A 156 5.58 7.21 12.60
CA LEU A 156 6.12 8.46 13.11
C LEU A 156 5.09 9.60 13.06
N ILE A 157 4.32 9.73 11.98
CA ILE A 157 3.28 10.76 11.87
C ILE A 157 2.19 10.53 12.94
N ALA A 158 1.70 9.29 13.05
CA ALA A 158 0.64 8.95 14.00
C ALA A 158 1.05 9.19 15.46
N TYR A 159 2.24 8.73 15.87
CA TYR A 159 2.76 8.99 17.21
C TYR A 159 3.06 10.48 17.44
N SER A 160 3.61 11.19 16.45
CA SER A 160 3.92 12.62 16.61
C SER A 160 2.65 13.47 16.75
N ALA A 161 1.55 13.10 16.08
CA ALA A 161 0.26 13.77 16.26
C ALA A 161 -0.36 13.50 17.64
N LEU A 162 -0.22 12.27 18.15
CA LEU A 162 -0.65 11.96 19.51
C LEU A 162 0.19 12.71 20.56
N ASP A 163 1.51 12.76 20.36
CA ASP A 163 2.46 13.40 21.27
C ASP A 163 2.29 14.93 21.33
N LYS A 164 2.16 15.56 20.16
CA LYS A 164 2.04 17.02 20.03
C LYS A 164 0.66 17.55 20.42
N ASP A 165 -0.40 16.91 19.91
CA ASP A 165 -1.75 17.46 19.92
C ASP A 165 -2.76 16.56 20.66
N GLY A 166 -2.34 15.41 21.20
CA GLY A 166 -3.24 14.44 21.85
C GLY A 166 -4.17 13.72 20.88
N LEU A 167 -3.88 13.74 19.58
CA LEU A 167 -4.75 13.23 18.54
C LEU A 167 -4.47 11.74 18.24
N ALA A 168 -5.39 10.88 18.65
CA ALA A 168 -5.41 9.47 18.26
C ALA A 168 -6.01 9.31 16.85
N ILE A 169 -5.15 9.44 15.84
CA ILE A 169 -5.58 9.43 14.43
C ILE A 169 -5.96 8.00 13.98
N PRO A 170 -7.15 7.78 13.40
CA PRO A 170 -7.49 6.51 12.77
C PRO A 170 -6.71 6.31 11.47
N ILE A 171 -6.07 5.16 11.33
CA ILE A 171 -5.35 4.77 10.11
C ILE A 171 -6.21 3.78 9.35
N VAL A 172 -6.71 4.17 8.18
CA VAL A 172 -7.59 3.33 7.36
C VAL A 172 -6.79 2.70 6.23
N PRO A 173 -6.65 1.36 6.19
CA PRO A 173 -6.05 0.67 5.05
C PRO A 173 -6.91 0.88 3.80
N VAL A 174 -6.29 1.19 2.67
CA VAL A 174 -6.99 1.37 1.39
C VAL A 174 -6.33 0.51 0.32
N GLY A 175 -7.08 -0.45 -0.21
CA GLY A 175 -6.68 -1.32 -1.31
C GLY A 175 -7.15 -0.75 -2.64
N LEU A 176 -6.27 -0.70 -3.63
CA LEU A 176 -6.58 -0.29 -5.00
C LEU A 176 -6.37 -1.48 -5.93
N ASN A 177 -7.46 -2.09 -6.38
CA ASN A 177 -7.43 -3.26 -7.25
C ASN A 177 -7.69 -2.84 -8.71
N TYR A 178 -6.64 -2.88 -9.54
CA TYR A 178 -6.69 -2.57 -10.97
C TYR A 178 -6.79 -3.85 -11.80
N PHE A 179 -7.89 -4.07 -12.50
CA PHE A 179 -8.07 -5.28 -13.33
C PHE A 179 -7.31 -5.23 -14.66
N ARG A 180 -6.90 -4.03 -15.10
CA ARG A 180 -6.12 -3.80 -16.34
C ARG A 180 -5.23 -2.58 -16.16
N ALA A 181 -4.18 -2.69 -15.36
CA ALA A 181 -3.25 -1.60 -15.05
C ALA A 181 -2.65 -0.91 -16.31
N HIS A 182 -2.48 -1.67 -17.39
CA HIS A 182 -1.94 -1.17 -18.67
C HIS A 182 -2.96 -0.46 -19.57
N ARG A 183 -4.27 -0.49 -19.25
CA ARG A 183 -5.32 0.13 -20.07
C ARG A 183 -5.73 1.47 -19.47
N PHE A 184 -5.46 2.56 -20.21
CA PHE A 184 -5.92 3.89 -19.84
C PHE A 184 -7.45 3.92 -19.68
N ARG A 185 -7.95 4.56 -18.60
CA ARG A 185 -9.37 4.57 -18.17
C ARG A 185 -9.93 3.18 -17.85
N GLY A 186 -9.09 2.29 -17.31
CA GLY A 186 -9.52 1.01 -16.75
C GLY A 186 -10.40 1.17 -15.51
N ARG A 187 -11.13 0.11 -15.15
CA ARG A 187 -11.90 0.03 -13.90
C ARG A 187 -10.96 -0.25 -12.74
N VAL A 188 -11.14 0.49 -11.65
CA VAL A 188 -10.47 0.26 -10.35
C VAL A 188 -11.54 -0.01 -9.31
N ILE A 189 -11.27 -0.97 -8.42
CA ILE A 189 -12.02 -1.12 -7.18
C ILE A 189 -11.19 -0.53 -6.05
N VAL A 190 -11.84 0.28 -5.22
CA VAL A 190 -11.27 0.81 -3.98
C VAL A 190 -11.90 0.06 -2.83
N GLU A 191 -11.08 -0.62 -2.04
CA GLU A 191 -11.52 -1.34 -0.84
C GLU A 191 -10.99 -0.61 0.41
N TYR A 192 -11.88 -0.36 1.36
CA TYR A 192 -11.54 0.25 2.63
C TYR A 192 -11.50 -0.82 3.71
N GLY A 193 -10.39 -0.89 4.44
CA GLY A 193 -10.22 -1.80 5.54
C GLY A 193 -10.77 -1.25 6.86
N SER A 194 -10.79 -2.11 7.87
CA SER A 194 -11.06 -1.70 9.26
C SER A 194 -10.06 -0.62 9.70
N PRO A 195 -10.51 0.51 10.27
CA PRO A 195 -9.60 1.49 10.85
C PRO A 195 -8.75 0.86 11.96
N SER A 196 -7.45 1.12 11.91
CA SER A 196 -6.49 0.80 12.96
C SER A 196 -6.27 2.03 13.83
N TYR A 197 -6.32 1.86 15.14
CA TYR A 197 -6.11 2.93 16.10
C TYR A 197 -4.80 2.72 16.84
N LEU A 198 -4.12 3.83 17.11
CA LEU A 198 -2.96 3.83 18.00
C LEU A 198 -3.45 3.62 19.43
N ASP A 199 -2.74 2.78 20.19
CA ASP A 199 -3.00 2.58 21.61
C ASP A 199 -2.32 3.71 22.40
N PRO A 200 -3.05 4.62 23.06
CA PRO A 200 -2.42 5.75 23.75
C PRO A 200 -1.42 5.34 24.84
N SER A 201 -1.54 4.12 25.39
CA SER A 201 -0.59 3.60 26.38
C SER A 201 0.82 3.39 25.83
N THR A 202 0.98 3.24 24.52
CA THR A 202 2.30 3.06 23.88
C THR A 202 3.06 4.38 23.68
N LEU A 203 2.44 5.54 23.95
CA LEU A 203 3.07 6.85 23.83
C LEU A 203 4.32 6.98 24.71
N GLY A 204 4.29 6.44 25.93
CA GLY A 204 5.45 6.48 26.82
C GLY A 204 6.68 5.77 26.24
N ALA A 205 6.48 4.64 25.56
CA ALA A 205 7.56 3.92 24.86
C ALA A 205 8.10 4.71 23.65
N TYR A 206 7.23 5.45 22.95
CA TYR A 206 7.64 6.35 21.87
C TYR A 206 8.51 7.51 22.38
N GLN A 207 8.10 8.15 23.49
CA GLN A 207 8.81 9.27 24.11
C GLN A 207 10.15 8.86 24.73
N ALA A 208 10.26 7.64 25.28
CA ALA A 208 11.50 7.11 25.84
C ALA A 208 12.66 7.04 24.83
N GLY A 209 12.36 7.05 23.52
CA GLY A 209 13.37 7.07 22.47
C GLY A 209 14.08 5.71 22.29
N GLY A 210 15.21 5.73 21.58
CA GLY A 210 16.08 4.55 21.43
C GLY A 210 15.38 3.32 20.83
N SER A 211 15.59 2.16 21.45
CA SER A 211 15.01 0.87 21.05
C SER A 211 13.51 0.79 21.27
N GLU A 212 13.00 1.38 22.36
CA GLU A 212 11.57 1.36 22.71
C GLU A 212 10.73 2.09 21.67
N ARG A 213 11.19 3.26 21.22
CA ARG A 213 10.53 4.00 20.13
C ARG A 213 10.46 3.18 18.84
N ARG A 214 11.56 2.51 18.48
CA ARG A 214 11.60 1.68 17.27
C ARG A 214 10.62 0.51 17.38
N LYS A 215 10.59 -0.16 18.53
CA LYS A 215 9.66 -1.26 18.79
C LYS A 215 8.21 -0.81 18.69
N ALA A 216 7.83 0.28 19.36
CA ALA A 216 6.49 0.83 19.32
C ALA A 216 6.05 1.24 17.90
N CYS A 217 6.97 1.76 17.09
CA CYS A 217 6.70 2.07 15.68
C CYS A 217 6.55 0.81 14.84
N ASN A 218 7.43 -0.18 15.00
CA ASN A 218 7.41 -1.43 14.24
C ASN A 218 6.14 -2.24 14.53
N ASP A 219 5.69 -2.28 15.79
CA ASP A 219 4.45 -2.96 16.18
C ASP A 219 3.23 -2.32 15.50
N LEU A 220 3.19 -0.98 15.43
CA LEU A 220 2.13 -0.27 14.71
C LEU A 220 2.20 -0.53 13.19
N ILE A 221 3.40 -0.48 12.61
CA ILE A 221 3.60 -0.80 11.19
C ILE A 221 3.11 -2.20 10.87
N LYS A 222 3.41 -3.19 11.71
CA LYS A 222 2.94 -4.57 11.53
C LYS A 222 1.42 -4.66 11.54
N ARG A 223 0.75 -3.97 12.47
CA ARG A 223 -0.72 -3.90 12.50
C ARG A 223 -1.30 -3.24 11.24
N ILE A 224 -0.67 -2.18 10.74
CA ILE A 224 -1.06 -1.52 9.50
C ILE A 224 -0.85 -2.46 8.31
N GLU A 225 0.27 -3.18 8.27
CA GLU A 225 0.57 -4.15 7.22
C GLU A 225 -0.46 -5.28 7.19
N ASP A 226 -0.81 -5.85 8.35
CA ASP A 226 -1.88 -6.85 8.47
C ASP A 226 -3.23 -6.29 7.97
N GLY A 227 -3.53 -5.03 8.31
CA GLY A 227 -4.70 -4.31 7.79
C GLY A 227 -4.65 -4.11 6.28
N MET A 228 -3.49 -3.76 5.70
CA MET A 228 -3.31 -3.59 4.26
C MET A 228 -3.45 -4.92 3.52
N ARG A 229 -2.92 -6.02 4.07
CA ARG A 229 -3.09 -7.38 3.50
C ARG A 229 -4.57 -7.78 3.40
N SER A 230 -5.43 -7.24 4.26
CA SER A 230 -6.86 -7.54 4.21
C SER A 230 -7.63 -6.89 3.06
N VAL A 231 -7.06 -5.84 2.45
CA VAL A 231 -7.67 -5.09 1.32
C VAL A 231 -6.97 -5.38 -0.01
N ILE A 232 -5.98 -6.26 0.01
CA ILE A 232 -5.32 -6.77 -1.19
C ILE A 232 -6.03 -8.06 -1.58
N VAL A 233 -6.96 -7.96 -2.52
CA VAL A 233 -7.61 -9.12 -3.10
C VAL A 233 -7.00 -9.36 -4.47
N SER A 234 -6.00 -10.25 -4.52
CA SER A 234 -5.34 -10.63 -5.77
C SER A 234 -6.22 -11.59 -6.57
N VAL A 235 -7.04 -11.04 -7.46
CA VAL A 235 -7.90 -11.82 -8.37
C VAL A 235 -7.74 -11.33 -9.82
N PRO A 236 -7.83 -12.22 -10.82
CA PRO A 236 -7.49 -11.91 -12.20
C PRO A 236 -8.46 -10.91 -12.86
N ASP A 237 -9.71 -10.86 -12.41
CA ASP A 237 -10.76 -10.06 -13.04
C ASP A 237 -11.87 -9.64 -12.05
N TYR A 238 -12.67 -8.66 -12.49
CA TYR A 238 -13.73 -8.06 -11.68
C TYR A 238 -14.87 -9.04 -11.36
N GLU A 239 -15.21 -9.93 -12.30
CA GLU A 239 -16.28 -10.90 -12.12
C GLU A 239 -15.90 -11.90 -11.03
N THR A 240 -14.66 -12.40 -11.06
CA THR A 240 -14.08 -13.21 -9.99
C THR A 240 -14.11 -12.49 -8.63
N LEU A 241 -13.79 -11.20 -8.57
CA LEU A 241 -13.87 -10.45 -7.32
C LEU A 241 -15.31 -10.36 -6.79
N GLN A 242 -16.27 -10.06 -7.67
CA GLN A 242 -17.69 -10.00 -7.32
C GLN A 242 -18.21 -11.35 -6.82
N LEU A 243 -17.75 -12.44 -7.43
CA LEU A 243 -18.06 -13.80 -7.00
C LEU A 243 -17.50 -14.05 -5.60
N ILE A 244 -16.22 -13.77 -5.33
CA ILE A 244 -15.64 -13.93 -3.99
C ILE A 244 -16.42 -13.14 -2.93
N HIS A 245 -16.76 -11.88 -3.22
CA HIS A 245 -17.58 -11.08 -2.30
C HIS A 245 -18.97 -11.68 -2.07
N THR A 246 -19.58 -12.25 -3.09
CA THR A 246 -20.89 -12.91 -3.00
C THR A 246 -20.82 -14.22 -2.24
N ALA A 247 -19.80 -15.04 -2.51
CA ALA A 247 -19.54 -16.27 -1.78
C ALA A 247 -19.34 -15.98 -0.29
N ARG A 248 -18.56 -14.93 0.06
CA ARG A 248 -18.41 -14.52 1.45
C ARG A 248 -19.76 -14.16 2.07
N ARG A 249 -20.60 -13.37 1.39
CA ARG A 249 -21.89 -12.98 1.96
C ARG A 249 -22.82 -14.17 2.17
N LEU A 250 -22.91 -15.07 1.20
CA LEU A 250 -23.66 -16.33 1.30
C LEU A 250 -23.10 -17.27 2.37
N TYR A 251 -21.80 -17.27 2.60
CA TYR A 251 -21.15 -18.10 3.62
C TYR A 251 -21.42 -17.63 5.07
N GLN A 252 -21.92 -16.40 5.28
CA GLN A 252 -22.06 -15.86 6.63
C GLN A 252 -23.15 -16.56 7.45
N ARG A 253 -22.77 -17.54 8.27
CA ARG A 253 -23.68 -18.29 9.17
C ARG A 253 -24.08 -17.54 10.46
N ARG A 254 -23.37 -16.46 10.78
CA ARG A 254 -23.57 -15.59 11.95
C ARG A 254 -23.10 -14.17 11.63
N GLU A 255 -23.39 -13.22 12.50
CA GLU A 255 -22.73 -11.91 12.40
C GLU A 255 -21.23 -12.05 12.68
N TYR A 256 -20.42 -11.55 11.75
CA TYR A 256 -18.97 -11.50 11.87
C TYR A 256 -18.51 -10.07 12.12
N THR A 257 -17.48 -9.93 12.95
CA THR A 257 -16.73 -8.69 13.10
C THR A 257 -16.09 -8.27 11.77
N VAL A 258 -15.72 -7.00 11.64
CA VAL A 258 -15.10 -6.50 10.40
C VAL A 258 -13.78 -7.24 10.10
N SER A 259 -12.98 -7.53 11.13
CA SER A 259 -11.74 -8.31 11.01
C SER A 259 -11.98 -9.75 10.55
N GLU A 260 -13.03 -10.42 11.04
CA GLU A 260 -13.37 -11.76 10.58
C GLU A 260 -13.87 -11.75 9.13
N LYS A 261 -14.70 -10.76 8.74
CA LYS A 261 -15.15 -10.60 7.34
C LYS A 261 -13.97 -10.43 6.39
N GLN A 262 -12.98 -9.67 6.82
CA GLN A 262 -11.73 -9.44 6.09
C GLN A 262 -10.89 -10.70 5.95
N ASP A 263 -10.68 -11.45 7.04
CA ASP A 263 -9.95 -12.72 7.00
C ASP A 263 -10.65 -13.76 6.13
N ILE A 264 -11.98 -13.83 6.18
CA ILE A 264 -12.77 -14.70 5.30
C ILE A 264 -12.57 -14.29 3.83
N ASN A 265 -12.69 -12.99 3.48
CA ASN A 265 -12.46 -12.51 2.12
C ASN A 265 -11.07 -12.92 1.59
N ARG A 266 -10.02 -12.73 2.40
CA ARG A 266 -8.66 -13.15 2.08
C ARG A 266 -8.58 -14.67 1.84
N ARG A 267 -9.19 -15.48 2.72
CA ARG A 267 -9.21 -16.95 2.57
C ARG A 267 -9.95 -17.41 1.32
N PHE A 268 -11.05 -16.75 0.93
CA PHE A 268 -11.74 -17.05 -0.32
C PHE A 268 -10.89 -16.70 -1.54
N ALA A 269 -10.21 -15.55 -1.52
CA ALA A 269 -9.30 -15.15 -2.61
C ALA A 269 -8.10 -16.07 -2.72
N GLU A 270 -7.45 -16.41 -1.60
CA GLU A 270 -6.33 -17.36 -1.57
C GLU A 270 -6.80 -18.76 -1.98
N GLY A 271 -7.97 -19.20 -1.50
CA GLY A 271 -8.57 -20.47 -1.91
C GLY A 271 -8.82 -20.54 -3.42
N TYR A 272 -9.30 -19.45 -4.03
CA TYR A 272 -9.47 -19.36 -5.47
C TYR A 272 -8.12 -19.39 -6.21
N LYS A 273 -7.10 -18.69 -5.72
CA LYS A 273 -5.75 -18.73 -6.29
C LYS A 273 -5.14 -20.13 -6.23
N GLN A 274 -5.25 -20.80 -5.08
CA GLN A 274 -4.78 -22.17 -4.89
C GLN A 274 -5.53 -23.16 -5.78
N LEU A 275 -6.83 -22.95 -5.99
CA LEU A 275 -7.63 -23.74 -6.92
C LEU A 275 -7.09 -23.59 -8.36
N LEU A 276 -6.88 -22.35 -8.83
CA LEU A 276 -6.33 -22.09 -10.16
C LEU A 276 -4.94 -22.71 -10.35
N LEU A 277 -4.07 -22.61 -9.35
CA LEU A 277 -2.73 -23.20 -9.38
C LEU A 277 -2.77 -24.73 -9.45
N ARG A 278 -3.67 -25.38 -8.70
CA ARG A 278 -3.80 -26.84 -8.70
C ARG A 278 -4.41 -27.41 -9.97
N THR A 279 -5.18 -26.60 -10.69
CA THR A 279 -5.86 -27.04 -11.90
C THR A 279 -5.23 -26.51 -13.18
N ASP A 280 -4.03 -25.92 -13.11
CA ASP A 280 -3.36 -25.26 -14.25
C ASP A 280 -4.29 -24.28 -15.00
N GLY A 281 -5.11 -23.53 -14.25
CA GLY A 281 -6.11 -22.60 -14.78
C GLY A 281 -7.44 -23.22 -15.21
N ASN A 282 -7.58 -24.56 -15.25
CA ASN A 282 -8.82 -25.24 -15.65
C ASN A 282 -9.75 -25.50 -14.45
N LEU A 283 -10.62 -24.54 -14.15
CA LEU A 283 -11.53 -24.63 -13.00
C LEU A 283 -12.44 -25.89 -13.06
N PRO A 284 -12.68 -26.60 -11.93
CA PRO A 284 -13.55 -27.77 -11.90
C PRO A 284 -14.99 -27.47 -12.31
N LYS A 285 -15.71 -28.47 -12.81
CA LYS A 285 -17.11 -28.32 -13.26
C LYS A 285 -18.03 -27.86 -12.14
N GLU A 286 -17.79 -28.33 -10.92
CA GLU A 286 -18.52 -27.97 -9.72
C GLU A 286 -18.37 -26.48 -9.41
N TRP A 287 -17.16 -25.94 -9.59
CA TRP A 287 -16.90 -24.50 -9.43
C TRP A 287 -17.62 -23.69 -10.51
N LEU A 288 -17.58 -24.12 -11.77
CA LEU A 288 -18.30 -23.45 -12.85
C LEU A 288 -19.81 -23.43 -12.60
N SER A 289 -20.38 -24.54 -12.13
CA SER A 289 -21.80 -24.62 -11.75
C SER A 289 -22.15 -23.69 -10.59
N LEU A 290 -21.30 -23.64 -9.55
CA LEU A 290 -21.49 -22.70 -8.43
C LEU A 290 -21.43 -21.25 -8.90
N ARG A 291 -20.44 -20.91 -9.73
CA ARG A 291 -20.29 -19.59 -10.34
C ARG A 291 -21.56 -19.18 -11.08
N ASP A 292 -22.06 -20.03 -11.97
CA ASP A 292 -23.21 -19.70 -12.80
C ASP A 292 -24.48 -19.48 -11.95
N ARG A 293 -24.64 -20.24 -10.85
CA ARG A 293 -25.72 -20.00 -9.86
C ARG A 293 -25.55 -18.67 -9.13
N MET A 294 -24.34 -18.31 -8.74
CA MET A 294 -24.07 -17.04 -8.06
C MET A 294 -24.30 -15.84 -8.98
N ILE A 295 -23.96 -15.95 -10.27
CA ILE A 295 -24.25 -14.92 -11.28
C ILE A 295 -25.77 -14.77 -11.45
N ALA A 296 -26.50 -15.89 -11.57
CA ALA A 296 -27.95 -15.87 -11.67
C ALA A 296 -28.60 -15.19 -10.45
N TYR A 297 -28.11 -15.50 -9.24
CA TYR A 297 -28.56 -14.86 -8.00
C TYR A 297 -28.29 -13.36 -7.98
N GLN A 298 -27.08 -12.90 -8.32
CA GLN A 298 -26.78 -11.47 -8.40
C GLN A 298 -27.67 -10.73 -9.41
N LYS A 299 -27.95 -11.37 -10.55
CA LYS A 299 -28.85 -10.83 -11.56
C LYS A 299 -30.26 -10.70 -11.01
N GLU A 300 -30.75 -11.72 -10.32
CA GLU A 300 -32.07 -11.69 -9.68
C GLU A 300 -32.18 -10.56 -8.65
N LEU A 301 -31.18 -10.39 -7.77
CA LEU A 301 -31.13 -9.26 -6.84
C LEU A 301 -31.18 -7.90 -7.56
N SER A 302 -30.40 -7.75 -8.65
CA SER A 302 -30.35 -6.53 -9.44
C SER A 302 -31.68 -6.23 -10.12
N ASP A 303 -32.31 -7.23 -10.73
CA ASP A 303 -33.60 -7.11 -11.42
C ASP A 303 -34.72 -6.73 -10.43
N LEU A 304 -34.63 -7.22 -9.19
CA LEU A 304 -35.55 -6.92 -8.10
C LEU A 304 -35.23 -5.61 -7.36
N GLY A 305 -34.08 -4.99 -7.60
CA GLY A 305 -33.64 -3.79 -6.91
C GLY A 305 -33.33 -3.99 -5.41
N ILE A 306 -33.14 -5.23 -4.97
CA ILE A 306 -32.84 -5.57 -3.57
C ILE A 306 -31.34 -5.83 -3.39
N ARG A 307 -30.83 -5.51 -2.21
CA ARG A 307 -29.46 -5.80 -1.80
C ARG A 307 -29.41 -7.10 -1.04
N ASP A 308 -28.27 -7.76 -1.13
CA ASP A 308 -27.99 -9.06 -0.52
C ASP A 308 -28.36 -9.15 0.98
N TYR A 309 -28.09 -8.11 1.77
CA TYR A 309 -28.43 -8.08 3.20
C TYR A 309 -29.94 -7.98 3.48
N GLN A 310 -30.75 -7.62 2.49
CA GLN A 310 -32.21 -7.53 2.62
C GLN A 310 -32.87 -8.90 2.43
N VAL A 311 -32.18 -9.84 1.78
CA VAL A 311 -32.69 -11.20 1.50
C VAL A 311 -32.96 -11.97 2.79
N SER A 312 -32.03 -11.92 3.76
CA SER A 312 -32.18 -12.60 5.05
C SER A 312 -33.33 -12.05 5.91
N GLY A 313 -33.76 -10.82 5.66
CA GLY A 313 -34.93 -10.21 6.30
C GLY A 313 -36.26 -10.69 5.72
N LEU A 314 -36.29 -11.05 4.42
CA LEU A 314 -37.48 -11.53 3.72
C LEU A 314 -37.89 -12.93 4.17
N ASP A 315 -36.93 -13.78 4.55
CA ASP A 315 -37.21 -15.13 5.06
C ASP A 315 -37.86 -15.13 6.46
N ARG A 316 -37.60 -14.09 7.27
CA ARG A 316 -38.14 -13.99 8.65
C ARG A 316 -39.59 -13.52 8.69
N GLU A 317 -40.03 -12.65 7.78
CA GLU A 317 -41.42 -12.19 7.74
C GLU A 317 -42.41 -13.33 7.43
N LEU A 318 -41.96 -14.40 6.79
CA LEU A 318 -42.78 -15.57 6.47
C LEU A 318 -42.95 -16.56 7.64
N GLN A 319 -42.11 -16.51 8.67
CA GLN A 319 -42.23 -17.39 9.84
C GLN A 319 -43.20 -16.84 10.90
N ASP A 320 -43.45 -15.53 10.94
CA ASP A 320 -44.12 -14.85 12.06
C ASP A 320 -45.53 -14.30 11.77
N ARG A 321 -46.23 -14.67 10.68
CA ARG A 321 -47.57 -14.13 10.39
C ARG A 321 -48.63 -15.16 9.96
N GLU A 322 -49.53 -15.49 10.88
CA GLU A 322 -50.96 -15.66 10.55
C GLU A 322 -51.60 -14.26 10.51
N LEU A 323 -51.83 -13.66 9.33
CA LEU A 323 -52.77 -12.53 9.15
C LEU A 323 -53.20 -12.42 7.66
N PRO A 324 -54.41 -11.88 7.39
CA PRO A 324 -55.14 -12.11 6.15
C PRO A 324 -54.89 -11.08 5.03
N ASP A 325 -55.02 -11.59 3.80
CA ASP A 325 -55.50 -10.95 2.56
C ASP A 325 -54.72 -9.79 1.90
N ALA A 326 -53.55 -9.38 2.39
CA ALA A 326 -52.70 -8.42 1.67
C ALA A 326 -51.70 -9.06 0.69
N ASP A 327 -51.52 -10.39 0.73
CA ASP A 327 -50.41 -11.10 0.09
C ASP A 327 -50.77 -11.88 -1.19
N SER A 328 -51.75 -11.43 -1.98
CA SER A 328 -51.99 -12.04 -3.29
C SER A 328 -50.86 -11.70 -4.29
N VAL A 329 -50.31 -10.49 -4.21
CA VAL A 329 -49.24 -10.01 -5.10
C VAL A 329 -47.90 -10.68 -4.79
N LEU A 330 -47.63 -10.93 -3.50
CA LEU A 330 -46.43 -11.65 -3.05
C LEU A 330 -46.54 -13.17 -3.28
N ARG A 331 -47.75 -13.75 -3.33
CA ARG A 331 -47.96 -15.16 -3.73
C ARG A 331 -47.72 -15.42 -5.21
N ASP A 332 -48.09 -14.49 -6.09
CA ASP A 332 -47.84 -14.63 -7.54
C ASP A 332 -46.37 -14.40 -7.91
N MET A 333 -45.66 -13.64 -7.08
CA MET A 333 -44.20 -13.57 -7.09
C MET A 333 -43.62 -14.83 -6.44
N ARG A 334 -43.34 -15.87 -7.25
CA ARG A 334 -42.57 -17.10 -6.89
C ARG A 334 -41.10 -16.81 -6.49
N LEU A 335 -40.87 -15.82 -5.65
CA LEU A 335 -39.61 -15.23 -5.25
C LEU A 335 -38.84 -16.09 -4.21
N PRO A 336 -39.49 -16.68 -3.19
CA PRO A 336 -38.76 -17.48 -2.19
C PRO A 336 -38.26 -18.82 -2.74
N TYR A 337 -38.98 -19.41 -3.70
CA TYR A 337 -38.66 -20.73 -4.24
C TYR A 337 -37.42 -20.74 -5.14
N ARG A 338 -37.01 -19.58 -5.67
CA ARG A 338 -35.79 -19.44 -6.48
C ARG A 338 -34.56 -19.17 -5.63
N LEU A 339 -34.71 -18.44 -4.54
CA LEU A 339 -33.64 -18.12 -3.59
C LEU A 339 -33.19 -19.35 -2.78
N ALA A 340 -34.12 -20.24 -2.43
CA ALA A 340 -33.83 -21.46 -1.68
C ALA A 340 -32.95 -22.48 -2.43
N HIS A 341 -32.77 -22.38 -3.75
CA HIS A 341 -32.03 -23.37 -4.55
C HIS A 341 -30.48 -23.25 -4.46
N LEU A 342 -29.98 -22.37 -3.59
CA LEU A 342 -28.55 -22.14 -3.35
C LEU A 342 -28.07 -22.65 -1.98
N ILE A 343 -28.98 -23.08 -1.09
CA ILE A 343 -28.68 -23.78 0.17
C ILE A 343 -28.93 -25.27 -0.04
#